data_AF-A0AAD8JNF7-F1
#
_entry.id   AF-A0AAD8JNF7-F1
#
_cell.length_a   1.000
_cell.length_b   1.000
_cell.length_c   1.000
_cell.angle_alpha   90.00
_cell.angle_beta   90.00
_cell.angle_gamma   90.00
#
_symmetry.space_group_name_H-M   'P 1'
#
loop_
_entity.id
_entity.type
_entity.pdbx_description
1 polymer ?
#
loop_
_entity_poly.entity_id
_entity_poly.type
_entity_poly.pdbx_seq_one_letter_code
_entity_poly.pdbx_strand_id
1 'polypeptide(L)'
;MATNCLAPTVALSGGIATPSLSPATTTRPSSLSFHFLSSSSTSLKALRLSHHQKRSMVHHVSRGTAVTTKCFASDPAQLNSARQDIKDLLKTTFCHPILVRLGWHDAGTYNKNIEEWPQCGGANGSLRFDVEQKHAANAGLVNAMKLLQPIKDKYAGVTYADLFQLASATAVEEAGGPKIPMKYGRVDVDAPDQCPEEGRLPDAGPPSPASHLRDVFYRMGLTDKDIVALSGAHTLGRSRPERSGWGKPETKYTKDGPGAPGGQSWTVQWLRFDNSYFKDIKERRDEDLLVLPTDAALFEDPSFKVYAEKYAVDEKAFFDDYAEAHAKLSNLGAKFDPPEGFSINDEPPPPPAAAAPEKFVAAKYSSGKRELSDSMKQKIRAEYEGLGGSPNKPLQSNYFLNIMIVIAVLAILTSLLGN
;
A
#
# COMPACT_ATOMS: atom_id res chain seq x y z
N MET A 1 18.48 -11.55 56.16
CA MET A 1 17.52 -12.16 57.09
C MET A 1 16.47 -11.11 57.43
N ALA A 2 15.21 -11.45 57.18
CA ALA A 2 14.04 -10.60 57.35
C ALA A 2 13.40 -10.81 58.74
N THR A 3 12.77 -9.77 59.28
CA THR A 3 11.69 -9.78 60.30
C THR A 3 11.17 -8.33 60.39
N ASN A 4 10.04 -7.94 59.81
CA ASN A 4 8.63 -8.15 60.14
C ASN A 4 8.14 -7.58 61.49
N CYS A 5 7.07 -6.76 61.38
CA CYS A 5 5.89 -6.67 62.25
C CYS A 5 5.70 -5.54 63.30
N LEU A 6 4.52 -4.92 63.15
CA LEU A 6 3.49 -4.57 64.15
C LEU A 6 3.41 -3.14 64.74
N ALA A 7 2.27 -2.51 64.43
CA ALA A 7 1.65 -1.40 65.15
C ALA A 7 0.98 -1.87 66.47
N PRO A 8 0.46 -0.93 67.26
CA PRO A 8 -0.85 -1.16 67.87
C PRO A 8 -1.82 0.03 67.77
N THR A 9 -3.09 -0.37 67.72
CA THR A 9 -4.33 0.42 67.75
C THR A 9 -4.77 0.66 69.19
N VAL A 10 -5.34 1.82 69.51
CA VAL A 10 -6.25 2.02 70.66
C VAL A 10 -7.46 2.84 70.20
N ALA A 11 -8.65 2.39 70.58
CA ALA A 11 -9.97 2.95 70.29
C ALA A 11 -10.67 3.40 71.60
N LEU A 12 -11.87 4.02 71.43
CA LEU A 12 -12.87 4.53 72.41
C LEU A 12 -12.72 6.03 72.72
N SER A 13 -13.73 6.90 72.77
CA SER A 13 -15.21 6.84 72.76
C SER A 13 -15.71 8.31 72.61
N GLY A 14 -16.68 8.69 71.78
CA GLY A 14 -18.09 8.83 72.18
C GLY A 14 -18.54 10.29 72.46
N GLY A 15 -19.40 10.87 71.60
CA GLY A 15 -20.60 11.61 72.03
C GLY A 15 -20.72 13.17 71.94
N ILE A 16 -21.52 13.62 70.95
CA ILE A 16 -22.66 14.59 71.03
C ILE A 16 -22.46 16.14 70.88
N ALA A 17 -23.27 16.66 69.92
CA ALA A 17 -23.99 17.94 69.76
C ALA A 17 -23.40 19.15 68.97
N THR A 18 -24.32 19.77 68.23
CA THR A 18 -24.29 20.71 67.08
C THR A 18 -24.30 22.20 67.47
N PRO A 19 -24.17 23.19 66.54
CA PRO A 19 -25.29 23.75 65.72
C PRO A 19 -24.91 24.06 64.23
N SER A 20 -25.76 23.85 63.21
CA SER A 20 -26.87 24.69 62.65
C SER A 20 -26.47 26.04 62.00
N LEU A 21 -26.51 26.15 60.66
CA LEU A 21 -27.37 27.06 59.85
C LEU A 21 -27.10 26.97 58.31
N SER A 22 -28.15 27.27 57.55
CA SER A 22 -28.53 26.83 56.19
C SER A 22 -27.87 27.53 54.97
N PRO A 23 -28.04 26.99 53.74
CA PRO A 23 -27.87 27.72 52.48
C PRO A 23 -29.23 28.15 51.86
N ALA A 24 -29.22 29.22 51.05
CA ALA A 24 -30.38 29.76 50.35
C ALA A 24 -30.37 29.46 48.84
N THR A 25 -31.58 29.29 48.31
CA THR A 25 -32.00 28.78 47.00
C THR A 25 -32.42 29.92 46.06
N THR A 26 -32.39 29.72 44.73
CA THR A 26 -33.27 30.39 43.72
C THR A 26 -33.29 29.50 42.46
N THR A 27 -34.21 28.53 42.34
CA THR A 27 -35.50 28.49 41.60
C THR A 27 -35.47 28.22 40.08
N ARG A 28 -36.30 27.22 39.72
CA ARG A 28 -36.63 26.53 38.44
C ARG A 28 -37.63 27.34 37.56
N PRO A 29 -38.17 26.91 36.38
CA PRO A 29 -38.82 25.60 36.04
C PRO A 29 -38.41 25.01 34.66
N SER A 30 -38.32 23.70 34.38
CA SER A 30 -39.25 22.55 34.36
C SER A 30 -40.34 22.54 33.28
N SER A 31 -40.26 21.56 32.36
CA SER A 31 -41.40 20.79 31.85
C SER A 31 -40.93 19.39 31.45
N LEU A 32 -41.62 18.38 31.97
CA LEU A 32 -41.50 16.94 31.76
C LEU A 32 -42.92 16.41 31.56
N SER A 33 -43.08 15.29 30.83
CA SER A 33 -44.12 14.22 30.94
C SER A 33 -44.56 13.77 29.54
N PHE A 34 -44.94 12.52 29.24
CA PHE A 34 -44.80 11.19 29.83
C PHE A 34 -45.25 10.16 28.75
N HIS A 35 -44.91 8.89 28.96
CA HIS A 35 -45.10 7.67 28.15
C HIS A 35 -46.43 7.42 27.42
N PHE A 36 -46.38 6.57 26.37
CA PHE A 36 -47.28 5.41 26.23
C PHE A 36 -46.62 4.24 25.47
N LEU A 37 -46.95 3.02 25.90
CA LEU A 37 -46.54 1.71 25.38
C LEU A 37 -47.47 1.22 24.24
N SER A 38 -46.96 0.25 23.47
CA SER A 38 -47.64 -0.97 22.98
C SER A 38 -48.17 -1.04 21.52
N SER A 39 -47.62 -2.06 20.84
CA SER A 39 -48.23 -3.07 19.94
C SER A 39 -48.39 -2.82 18.43
N SER A 40 -47.66 -3.65 17.68
CA SER A 40 -48.12 -4.64 16.69
C SER A 40 -49.00 -4.17 15.51
N SER A 41 -48.51 -4.38 14.28
CA SER A 41 -49.19 -5.24 13.27
C SER A 41 -48.50 -5.17 11.90
N THR A 42 -48.21 -6.36 11.38
CA THR A 42 -47.87 -6.70 10.00
C THR A 42 -48.99 -6.37 9.01
N SER A 43 -48.67 -5.92 7.79
CA SER A 43 -49.42 -6.34 6.58
C SER A 43 -48.67 -6.04 5.29
N LEU A 44 -48.23 -7.11 4.62
CA LEU A 44 -47.94 -7.17 3.19
C LEU A 44 -49.28 -7.21 2.42
N LYS A 45 -49.41 -6.43 1.34
CA LYS A 45 -50.06 -6.88 0.08
C LYS A 45 -49.84 -5.91 -1.06
N ALA A 46 -49.38 -6.48 -2.18
CA ALA A 46 -49.26 -5.88 -3.49
C ALA A 46 -50.61 -5.83 -4.24
N LEU A 47 -50.75 -4.89 -5.19
CA LEU A 47 -50.86 -5.11 -6.65
C LEU A 47 -51.81 -4.12 -7.38
N ARG A 48 -51.21 -3.33 -8.30
CA ARG A 48 -51.64 -2.85 -9.65
C ARG A 48 -52.98 -2.09 -9.88
N LEU A 49 -52.87 -0.96 -10.62
CA LEU A 49 -53.27 -0.78 -12.05
C LEU A 49 -52.77 0.59 -12.59
N SER A 50 -51.79 0.59 -13.51
CA SER A 50 -51.88 0.98 -14.94
C SER A 50 -52.38 2.39 -15.29
N HIS A 51 -51.49 3.22 -15.85
CA HIS A 51 -51.85 4.16 -16.91
C HIS A 51 -50.81 4.11 -18.03
N HIS A 52 -51.32 4.16 -19.26
CA HIS A 52 -50.67 3.82 -20.51
C HIS A 52 -50.49 5.12 -21.32
N GLN A 53 -49.27 5.47 -21.76
CA GLN A 53 -49.11 6.39 -22.90
C GLN A 53 -47.77 6.21 -23.66
N LYS A 54 -47.92 5.64 -24.86
CA LYS A 54 -47.19 5.82 -26.15
C LYS A 54 -45.65 5.97 -26.24
N ARG A 55 -45.06 4.95 -26.90
CA ARG A 55 -44.00 4.94 -27.96
C ARG A 55 -43.80 6.29 -28.70
N SER A 56 -42.65 6.72 -29.24
CA SER A 56 -41.44 6.07 -29.79
C SER A 56 -40.37 7.15 -30.03
N MET A 57 -39.08 6.86 -29.86
CA MET A 57 -38.01 7.09 -30.87
C MET A 57 -36.74 6.38 -30.40
N VAL A 58 -36.35 5.36 -31.16
CA VAL A 58 -35.17 4.51 -30.93
C VAL A 58 -33.94 5.24 -31.48
N HIS A 59 -33.05 5.70 -30.60
CA HIS A 59 -31.67 5.96 -30.99
C HIS A 59 -30.89 4.66 -30.85
N HIS A 60 -30.41 4.17 -32.00
CA HIS A 60 -29.48 3.05 -32.11
C HIS A 60 -28.16 3.45 -31.45
N VAL A 61 -27.99 3.16 -30.15
CA VAL A 61 -26.68 3.19 -29.51
C VAL A 61 -25.99 1.89 -29.91
N SER A 62 -24.98 2.00 -30.77
CA SER A 62 -24.08 0.91 -31.08
C SER A 62 -23.53 0.36 -29.77
N ARG A 63 -23.78 -0.92 -29.54
CA ARG A 63 -23.29 -1.68 -28.40
C ARG A 63 -21.78 -1.83 -28.59
N GLY A 64 -21.03 -0.81 -28.19
CA GLY A 64 -19.59 -0.92 -28.02
C GLY A 64 -19.35 -2.11 -27.10
N THR A 65 -18.59 -3.07 -27.58
CA THR A 65 -18.00 -4.13 -26.77
C THR A 65 -17.39 -3.45 -25.54
N ALA A 66 -17.99 -3.68 -24.37
CA ALA A 66 -17.31 -3.39 -23.13
C ALA A 66 -15.99 -4.16 -23.21
N VAL A 67 -14.88 -3.43 -23.33
CA VAL A 67 -13.58 -3.98 -23.04
C VAL A 67 -13.65 -4.27 -21.55
N THR A 68 -14.03 -5.50 -21.19
CA THR A 68 -13.70 -6.04 -19.89
C THR A 68 -12.19 -5.95 -19.83
N THR A 69 -11.68 -4.96 -19.09
CA THR A 69 -10.29 -4.92 -18.69
C THR A 69 -10.06 -6.24 -17.98
N LYS A 70 -9.44 -7.20 -18.66
CA LYS A 70 -9.08 -8.46 -18.03
C LYS A 70 -8.18 -8.07 -16.87
N CYS A 71 -8.54 -8.49 -15.66
CA CYS A 71 -7.62 -8.48 -14.54
C CYS A 71 -6.39 -9.29 -14.97
N PHE A 72 -5.28 -8.62 -15.25
CA PHE A 72 -4.03 -9.28 -15.61
C PHE A 72 -3.12 -9.24 -14.40
N ALA A 73 -2.56 -10.40 -14.03
CA ALA A 73 -1.43 -10.46 -13.13
C ALA A 73 -0.19 -9.79 -13.74
N SER A 74 0.77 -9.49 -12.88
CA SER A 74 1.98 -8.79 -13.28
C SER A 74 2.85 -9.58 -14.26
N ASP A 75 3.51 -8.89 -15.18
CA ASP A 75 4.56 -9.43 -16.04
C ASP A 75 5.87 -9.59 -15.24
N PRO A 76 6.47 -10.80 -15.18
CA PRO A 76 7.67 -11.05 -14.38
C PRO A 76 8.90 -10.21 -14.79
N ALA A 77 9.08 -9.91 -16.08
CA ALA A 77 10.22 -9.15 -16.56
C ALA A 77 10.09 -7.65 -16.20
N GLN A 78 8.87 -7.12 -16.28
CA GLN A 78 8.58 -5.77 -15.81
C GLN A 78 8.71 -5.65 -14.30
N LEU A 79 8.30 -6.66 -13.51
CA LEU A 79 8.53 -6.66 -12.06
C LEU A 79 10.02 -6.61 -11.69
N ASN A 80 10.87 -7.37 -12.39
CA ASN A 80 12.32 -7.29 -12.19
C ASN A 80 12.87 -5.89 -12.49
N SER A 81 12.37 -5.26 -13.55
CA SER A 81 12.78 -3.91 -13.92
C SER A 81 12.27 -2.86 -12.92
N ALA A 82 11.02 -2.97 -12.48
CA ALA A 82 10.42 -2.14 -11.46
C ALA A 82 11.17 -2.25 -10.12
N ARG A 83 11.65 -3.45 -9.76
CA ARG A 83 12.50 -3.66 -8.59
C ARG A 83 13.75 -2.79 -8.67
N GLN A 84 14.47 -2.80 -9.79
CA GLN A 84 15.69 -1.99 -9.95
C GLN A 84 15.39 -0.48 -9.83
N ASP A 85 14.32 -0.01 -10.48
CA ASP A 85 13.89 1.39 -10.36
C ASP A 85 13.51 1.76 -8.90
N ILE A 86 12.90 0.83 -8.15
CA ILE A 86 12.63 1.02 -6.72
C ILE A 86 13.95 1.13 -5.94
N LYS A 87 14.95 0.30 -6.20
CA LYS A 87 16.27 0.40 -5.54
C LYS A 87 16.90 1.77 -5.78
N ASP A 88 16.78 2.31 -6.98
CA ASP A 88 17.32 3.64 -7.31
C ASP A 88 16.51 4.77 -6.67
N LEU A 89 15.18 4.64 -6.60
CA LEU A 89 14.31 5.53 -5.84
C LEU A 89 14.71 5.56 -4.35
N LEU A 90 14.98 4.41 -3.75
CA LEU A 90 15.36 4.27 -2.35
C LEU A 90 16.69 4.98 -2.03
N LYS A 91 17.69 4.83 -2.91
CA LYS A 91 19.01 5.50 -2.77
C LYS A 91 18.92 7.03 -2.86
N THR A 92 17.98 7.54 -3.64
CA THR A 92 17.87 8.99 -3.91
C THR A 92 16.93 9.70 -2.96
N THR A 93 15.89 9.03 -2.47
CA THR A 93 14.82 9.65 -1.65
C THR A 93 14.78 9.19 -0.21
N PHE A 94 15.47 8.09 0.13
CA PHE A 94 15.48 7.48 1.46
C PHE A 94 14.08 7.08 1.95
N CYS A 95 13.16 6.77 1.03
CA CYS A 95 11.76 6.50 1.34
C CYS A 95 11.47 5.06 1.83
N HIS A 96 12.47 4.29 2.25
CA HIS A 96 12.32 2.91 2.74
C HIS A 96 11.14 2.75 3.70
N PRO A 97 11.01 3.58 4.77
CA PRO A 97 10.00 3.32 5.79
C PRO A 97 8.56 3.52 5.28
N ILE A 98 8.33 4.49 4.39
CA ILE A 98 6.97 4.75 3.89
C ILE A 98 6.51 3.67 2.91
N LEU A 99 7.44 3.02 2.19
CA LEU A 99 7.14 1.90 1.30
C LEU A 99 6.83 0.63 2.09
N VAL A 100 7.55 0.37 3.18
CA VAL A 100 7.21 -0.73 4.11
C VAL A 100 5.81 -0.52 4.70
N ARG A 101 5.52 0.71 5.16
CA ARG A 101 4.18 1.07 5.66
C ARG A 101 3.11 0.91 4.59
N LEU A 102 3.36 1.32 3.35
CA LEU A 102 2.40 1.18 2.25
C LEU A 102 1.98 -0.28 2.04
N GLY A 103 2.96 -1.20 1.95
CA GLY A 103 2.69 -2.62 1.78
C GLY A 103 1.93 -3.22 2.97
N TRP A 104 2.29 -2.84 4.20
CA TRP A 104 1.56 -3.25 5.41
C TRP A 104 0.10 -2.75 5.39
N HIS A 105 -0.14 -1.48 5.03
CA HIS A 105 -1.48 -0.89 5.09
C HIS A 105 -2.44 -1.45 4.03
N ASP A 106 -1.94 -1.85 2.85
CA ASP A 106 -2.76 -2.54 1.85
C ASP A 106 -3.16 -3.94 2.36
N ALA A 107 -2.17 -4.72 2.82
CA ALA A 107 -2.40 -6.09 3.30
C ALA A 107 -3.17 -6.17 4.64
N GLY A 108 -2.99 -5.21 5.54
CA GLY A 108 -3.50 -5.22 6.91
C GLY A 108 -5.02 -5.06 7.03
N THR A 109 -5.71 -4.75 5.92
CA THR A 109 -7.18 -4.69 5.89
C THR A 109 -7.82 -6.09 5.76
N TYR A 110 -7.03 -7.14 5.64
CA TYR A 110 -7.53 -8.50 5.49
C TYR A 110 -8.37 -8.97 6.69
N ASN A 111 -9.43 -9.70 6.39
CA ASN A 111 -10.29 -10.37 7.35
C ASN A 111 -10.53 -11.82 6.93
N LYS A 112 -9.94 -12.77 7.67
CA LYS A 112 -10.04 -14.21 7.40
C LYS A 112 -11.45 -14.78 7.49
N ASN A 113 -12.40 -14.03 8.09
CA ASN A 113 -13.78 -14.45 8.26
C ASN A 113 -14.67 -14.06 7.07
N ILE A 114 -14.11 -13.42 6.04
CA ILE A 114 -14.79 -13.08 4.78
C ILE A 114 -14.09 -13.88 3.68
N GLU A 115 -14.84 -14.70 2.94
CA GLU A 115 -14.26 -15.61 1.94
C GLU A 115 -14.09 -14.93 0.58
N GLU A 116 -14.98 -14.02 0.24
CA GLU A 116 -15.08 -13.45 -1.10
C GLU A 116 -14.01 -12.38 -1.35
N TRP A 117 -13.30 -12.52 -2.47
CA TRP A 117 -12.45 -11.47 -3.02
C TRP A 117 -13.29 -10.50 -3.85
N PRO A 118 -13.11 -9.16 -3.72
CA PRO A 118 -12.12 -8.47 -2.88
C PRO A 118 -12.63 -8.04 -1.48
N GLN A 119 -13.84 -8.42 -1.08
CA GLN A 119 -14.49 -7.97 0.17
C GLN A 119 -13.68 -8.32 1.44
N CYS A 120 -12.93 -9.43 1.38
CA CYS A 120 -12.03 -9.84 2.44
C CYS A 120 -10.89 -8.84 2.72
N GLY A 121 -10.66 -7.85 1.83
CA GLY A 121 -9.56 -6.89 1.94
C GLY A 121 -8.21 -7.51 1.60
N GLY A 122 -7.12 -6.90 2.09
CA GLY A 122 -5.77 -7.41 1.92
C GLY A 122 -5.05 -6.88 0.68
N ALA A 123 -3.97 -7.55 0.29
CA ALA A 123 -3.02 -7.10 -0.72
C ALA A 123 -3.58 -7.18 -2.15
N ASN A 124 -4.47 -6.25 -2.48
CA ASN A 124 -5.22 -6.21 -3.74
C ASN A 124 -5.14 -4.83 -4.43
N GLY A 125 -4.27 -3.94 -3.93
CA GLY A 125 -4.01 -2.63 -4.53
C GLY A 125 -5.15 -1.62 -4.36
N SER A 126 -6.15 -1.90 -3.52
CA SER A 126 -7.28 -0.99 -3.25
C SER A 126 -6.84 0.32 -2.62
N LEU A 127 -5.74 0.29 -1.84
CA LEU A 127 -5.15 1.47 -1.20
C LEU A 127 -4.73 2.58 -2.16
N ARG A 128 -4.67 2.33 -3.47
CA ARG A 128 -4.43 3.35 -4.50
C ARG A 128 -5.62 4.32 -4.66
N PHE A 129 -6.82 3.94 -4.24
CA PHE A 129 -8.01 4.78 -4.44
C PHE A 129 -8.17 5.81 -3.33
N ASP A 130 -8.62 7.01 -3.71
CA ASP A 130 -8.79 8.15 -2.80
C ASP A 130 -9.68 7.85 -1.59
N VAL A 131 -10.66 6.96 -1.73
CA VAL A 131 -11.57 6.59 -0.63
C VAL A 131 -10.80 5.96 0.53
N GLU A 132 -9.91 5.02 0.24
CA GLU A 132 -9.12 4.32 1.25
C GLU A 132 -7.90 5.14 1.70
N GLN A 133 -7.30 5.91 0.80
CA GLN A 133 -6.21 6.84 1.15
C GLN A 133 -6.63 7.88 2.20
N LYS A 134 -7.93 8.21 2.27
CA LYS A 134 -8.49 9.16 3.23
C LYS A 134 -8.79 8.57 4.61
N HIS A 135 -8.70 7.25 4.79
CA HIS A 135 -8.81 6.65 6.12
C HIS A 135 -7.73 7.24 7.04
N ALA A 136 -8.07 7.48 8.30
CA ALA A 136 -7.21 8.11 9.29
C ALA A 136 -5.88 7.36 9.44
N ALA A 137 -5.93 6.02 9.49
CA ALA A 137 -4.74 5.18 9.57
C ALA A 137 -3.82 5.32 8.34
N ASN A 138 -4.33 5.75 7.17
CA ASN A 138 -3.58 5.88 5.92
C ASN A 138 -3.02 7.29 5.70
N ALA A 139 -3.15 8.19 6.68
CA ALA A 139 -2.64 9.56 6.61
C ALA A 139 -1.17 9.60 6.11
N GLY A 140 -0.95 10.35 5.03
CA GLY A 140 0.35 10.55 4.39
C GLY A 140 0.77 9.50 3.36
N LEU A 141 0.06 8.38 3.19
CA LEU A 141 0.41 7.33 2.21
C LEU A 141 0.24 7.76 0.75
N VAL A 142 -0.55 8.80 0.48
CA VAL A 142 -0.58 9.48 -0.84
C VAL A 142 0.82 9.89 -1.33
N ASN A 143 1.77 10.16 -0.42
CA ASN A 143 3.14 10.49 -0.81
C ASN A 143 3.91 9.25 -1.28
N ALA A 144 3.66 8.07 -0.70
CA ALA A 144 4.23 6.82 -1.19
C ALA A 144 3.67 6.50 -2.58
N MET A 145 2.37 6.73 -2.80
CA MET A 145 1.74 6.60 -4.12
C MET A 145 2.40 7.51 -5.15
N LYS A 146 2.61 8.79 -4.83
CA LYS A 146 3.30 9.74 -5.72
C LYS A 146 4.73 9.32 -6.07
N LEU A 147 5.45 8.70 -5.13
CA LEU A 147 6.81 8.19 -5.37
C LEU A 147 6.82 6.97 -6.30
N LEU A 148 5.82 6.09 -6.18
CA LEU A 148 5.71 4.88 -7.00
C LEU A 148 5.03 5.13 -8.36
N GLN A 149 4.27 6.21 -8.53
CA GLN A 149 3.51 6.48 -9.75
C GLN A 149 4.39 6.50 -11.02
N PRO A 150 5.58 7.17 -11.05
CA PRO A 150 6.43 7.14 -12.24
C PRO A 150 6.91 5.73 -12.62
N ILE A 151 7.14 4.87 -11.62
CA ILE A 151 7.51 3.46 -11.84
C ILE A 151 6.31 2.70 -12.40
N LYS A 152 5.12 2.89 -11.81
CA LYS A 152 3.87 2.28 -12.29
C LYS A 152 3.53 2.66 -13.73
N ASP A 153 3.74 3.92 -14.09
CA ASP A 153 3.47 4.45 -15.44
C ASP A 153 4.42 3.86 -16.48
N LYS A 154 5.68 3.59 -16.09
CA LYS A 154 6.69 2.94 -16.93
C LYS A 154 6.38 1.46 -17.17
N TYR A 155 5.72 0.80 -16.22
CA TYR A 155 5.45 -0.65 -16.25
C TYR A 155 3.94 -0.94 -16.23
N ALA A 156 3.30 -0.81 -17.40
CA ALA A 156 1.86 -1.07 -17.57
C ALA A 156 1.46 -2.50 -17.19
N GLY A 157 2.38 -3.46 -17.33
CA GLY A 157 2.18 -4.86 -16.97
C GLY A 157 2.41 -5.17 -15.50
N VAL A 158 2.64 -4.18 -14.62
CA VAL A 158 2.77 -4.39 -13.16
C VAL A 158 1.51 -3.89 -12.46
N THR A 159 0.89 -4.73 -11.64
CA THR A 159 -0.29 -4.34 -10.82
C THR A 159 0.14 -3.46 -9.65
N TYR A 160 -0.77 -2.62 -9.15
CA TYR A 160 -0.51 -1.85 -7.93
C TYR A 160 -0.31 -2.79 -6.72
N ALA A 161 -1.10 -3.85 -6.64
CA ALA A 161 -1.01 -4.86 -5.60
C ALA A 161 0.40 -5.48 -5.52
N ASP A 162 0.98 -5.90 -6.64
CA ASP A 162 2.37 -6.38 -6.63
C ASP A 162 3.39 -5.27 -6.43
N LEU A 163 3.16 -4.07 -6.99
CA LEU A 163 4.09 -2.95 -6.84
C LEU A 163 4.26 -2.53 -5.37
N PHE A 164 3.18 -2.49 -4.59
CA PHE A 164 3.24 -2.13 -3.16
C PHE A 164 4.04 -3.14 -2.35
N GLN A 165 3.80 -4.43 -2.58
CA GLN A 165 4.49 -5.49 -1.86
C GLN A 165 5.94 -5.63 -2.32
N LEU A 166 6.22 -5.45 -3.62
CA LEU A 166 7.57 -5.37 -4.17
C LEU A 166 8.35 -4.21 -3.54
N ALA A 167 7.74 -3.03 -3.46
CA ALA A 167 8.34 -1.85 -2.86
C ALA A 167 8.63 -2.02 -1.37
N SER A 168 7.70 -2.61 -0.63
CA SER A 168 7.86 -2.93 0.79
C SER A 168 9.01 -3.92 1.02
N ALA A 169 9.04 -5.05 0.31
CA ALA A 169 10.09 -6.06 0.48
C ALA A 169 11.46 -5.54 0.06
N THR A 170 11.54 -4.83 -1.08
CA THR A 170 12.79 -4.20 -1.55
C THR A 170 13.30 -3.17 -0.54
N ALA A 171 12.41 -2.40 0.09
CA ALA A 171 12.78 -1.43 1.11
C ALA A 171 13.37 -2.07 2.38
N VAL A 172 12.87 -3.23 2.80
CA VAL A 172 13.45 -4.00 3.91
C VAL A 172 14.85 -4.49 3.55
N GLU A 173 15.00 -5.12 2.38
CA GLU A 173 16.29 -5.67 1.93
C GLU A 173 17.36 -4.59 1.75
N GLU A 174 17.02 -3.47 1.10
CA GLU A 174 17.97 -2.36 0.89
C GLU A 174 18.31 -1.61 2.18
N ALA A 175 17.48 -1.71 3.23
CA ALA A 175 17.80 -1.21 4.56
C ALA A 175 18.69 -2.16 5.38
N GLY A 176 19.10 -3.30 4.81
CA GLY A 176 19.94 -4.30 5.47
C GLY A 176 19.18 -5.41 6.19
N GLY A 177 17.86 -5.52 5.96
CA GLY A 177 17.01 -6.54 6.56
C GLY A 177 17.13 -7.91 5.88
N PRO A 178 16.36 -8.90 6.36
CA PRO A 178 16.39 -10.23 5.77
C PRO A 178 15.77 -10.23 4.36
N LYS A 179 16.21 -11.18 3.54
CA LYS A 179 15.56 -11.50 2.28
C LYS A 179 14.18 -12.09 2.55
N ILE A 180 13.14 -11.51 1.96
CA ILE A 180 11.76 -11.96 2.18
C ILE A 180 11.41 -12.98 1.08
N PRO A 181 10.86 -14.17 1.42
CA PRO A 181 10.46 -15.18 0.43
C PRO A 181 9.17 -14.77 -0.30
N MET A 182 9.28 -13.74 -1.14
CA MET A 182 8.18 -13.13 -1.86
C MET A 182 7.69 -14.00 -3.03
N LYS A 183 6.39 -13.92 -3.27
CA LYS A 183 5.74 -14.29 -4.53
C LYS A 183 4.89 -13.13 -5.06
N TYR A 184 4.60 -13.17 -6.35
CA TYR A 184 3.92 -12.15 -7.12
C TYR A 184 2.84 -12.77 -8.01
N GLY A 185 2.16 -11.93 -8.78
CA GLY A 185 1.00 -12.29 -9.58
C GLY A 185 -0.32 -11.82 -8.96
N ARG A 186 -0.27 -10.85 -8.03
CA ARG A 186 -1.47 -10.29 -7.39
C ARG A 186 -2.30 -9.54 -8.41
N VAL A 187 -3.60 -9.77 -8.36
CA VAL A 187 -4.60 -9.07 -9.15
C VAL A 187 -5.02 -7.78 -8.43
N ASP A 188 -5.08 -6.68 -9.18
CA ASP A 188 -5.69 -5.44 -8.69
C ASP A 188 -7.21 -5.57 -8.60
N VAL A 189 -7.82 -4.96 -7.58
CA VAL A 189 -9.23 -4.56 -7.65
C VAL A 189 -9.44 -3.56 -8.80
N ASP A 190 -10.64 -3.40 -9.32
CA ASP A 190 -10.90 -2.56 -10.51
C ASP A 190 -11.53 -1.20 -10.18
N ALA A 191 -12.23 -1.08 -9.05
CA ALA A 191 -13.03 0.11 -8.73
C ALA A 191 -12.98 0.52 -7.24
N PRO A 192 -13.21 1.81 -6.92
CA PRO A 192 -13.13 2.33 -5.55
C PRO A 192 -14.17 1.74 -4.57
N ASP A 193 -15.32 1.26 -5.06
CA ASP A 193 -16.35 0.61 -4.24
C ASP A 193 -15.95 -0.78 -3.75
N GLN A 194 -14.80 -1.28 -4.22
CA GLN A 194 -14.17 -2.53 -3.77
C GLN A 194 -13.15 -2.30 -2.65
N CYS A 195 -12.90 -1.05 -2.23
CA CYS A 195 -12.09 -0.76 -1.05
C CYS A 195 -12.79 -1.28 0.22
N PRO A 196 -12.03 -1.82 1.19
CA PRO A 196 -12.57 -2.18 2.49
C PRO A 196 -13.05 -0.92 3.22
N GLU A 197 -13.99 -1.09 4.15
CA GLU A 197 -14.37 -0.03 5.06
C GLU A 197 -13.23 0.37 6.01
N GLU A 198 -13.25 1.62 6.48
CA GLU A 198 -12.32 2.11 7.50
C GLU A 198 -12.44 1.33 8.83
N GLY A 199 -11.34 1.25 9.57
CA GLY A 199 -11.32 0.67 10.93
C GLY A 199 -10.75 -0.74 11.03
N ARG A 200 -10.29 -1.33 9.91
CA ARG A 200 -9.62 -2.64 9.94
C ARG A 200 -8.16 -2.56 10.42
N LEU A 201 -7.48 -1.43 10.25
CA LEU A 201 -6.08 -1.24 10.66
C LEU A 201 -5.98 -0.89 12.16
N PRO A 202 -4.85 -1.21 12.83
CA PRO A 202 -4.73 -1.02 14.28
C PRO A 202 -4.50 0.45 14.66
N ASP A 203 -5.19 0.90 15.71
CA ASP A 203 -4.82 2.09 16.49
C ASP A 203 -3.56 1.88 17.34
N ALA A 204 -2.75 2.93 17.46
CA ALA A 204 -1.51 2.95 18.26
C ALA A 204 -1.73 3.19 19.77
N GLY A 205 -2.87 3.77 20.17
CA GLY A 205 -3.19 4.09 21.56
C GLY A 205 -4.59 3.65 22.01
N PRO A 206 -4.98 2.38 21.80
CA PRO A 206 -6.25 1.86 22.30
C PRO A 206 -6.20 1.73 23.84
N PRO A 207 -7.35 1.62 24.53
CA PRO A 207 -7.40 1.44 25.98
C PRO A 207 -6.69 0.17 26.48
N SER A 208 -6.69 -0.89 25.67
CA SER A 208 -6.07 -2.19 25.97
C SER A 208 -5.17 -2.63 24.80
N PRO A 209 -3.93 -2.11 24.69
CA PRO A 209 -3.06 -2.32 23.53
C PRO A 209 -2.82 -3.78 23.15
N ALA A 210 -2.49 -4.66 24.10
CA ALA A 210 -2.23 -6.06 23.78
C ALA A 210 -3.46 -6.81 23.26
N SER A 211 -4.64 -6.54 23.85
CA SER A 211 -5.91 -7.12 23.38
C SER A 211 -6.24 -6.62 21.98
N HIS A 212 -6.13 -5.32 21.76
CA HIS A 212 -6.40 -4.70 20.46
C HIS A 212 -5.49 -5.24 19.35
N LEU A 213 -4.19 -5.43 19.63
CA LEU A 213 -3.28 -6.08 18.70
C LEU A 213 -3.75 -7.50 18.35
N ARG A 214 -4.20 -8.29 19.33
CA ARG A 214 -4.77 -9.62 19.05
C ARG A 214 -6.06 -9.52 18.24
N ASP A 215 -6.99 -8.64 18.60
CA ASP A 215 -8.26 -8.47 17.88
C ASP A 215 -8.03 -8.18 16.39
N VAL A 216 -7.09 -7.29 16.10
CA VAL A 216 -6.73 -6.90 14.73
C VAL A 216 -5.96 -8.00 14.00
N PHE A 217 -4.87 -8.52 14.57
CA PHE A 217 -4.00 -9.47 13.87
C PHE A 217 -4.58 -10.89 13.83
N TYR A 218 -5.34 -11.31 14.83
CA TYR A 218 -6.00 -12.63 14.79
C TYR A 218 -7.11 -12.66 13.74
N ARG A 219 -7.78 -11.52 13.49
CA ARG A 219 -8.70 -11.36 12.35
C ARG A 219 -7.98 -11.52 11.02
N MET A 220 -6.72 -11.09 10.92
CA MET A 220 -5.87 -11.33 9.74
C MET A 220 -5.38 -12.78 9.63
N GLY A 221 -5.50 -13.58 10.69
CA GLY A 221 -4.96 -14.95 10.74
C GLY A 221 -3.49 -15.01 11.17
N LEU A 222 -2.98 -13.94 11.77
CA LEU A 222 -1.62 -13.84 12.28
C LEU A 222 -1.57 -14.23 13.77
N THR A 223 -0.42 -14.74 14.21
CA THR A 223 -0.19 -15.25 15.58
C THR A 223 0.52 -14.23 16.47
N ASP A 224 0.63 -14.49 17.78
CA ASP A 224 1.45 -13.67 18.70
C ASP A 224 2.90 -13.52 18.23
N LYS A 225 3.49 -14.56 17.62
CA LYS A 225 4.83 -14.50 17.01
C LYS A 225 4.85 -13.48 15.87
N ASP A 226 3.87 -13.57 14.96
CA ASP A 226 3.78 -12.68 13.80
C ASP A 226 3.56 -11.22 14.24
N ILE A 227 2.73 -10.97 15.27
CA ILE A 227 2.48 -9.63 15.83
C ILE A 227 3.81 -8.99 16.26
N VAL A 228 4.58 -9.70 17.09
CA VAL A 228 5.82 -9.16 17.66
C VAL A 228 6.89 -9.00 16.58
N ALA A 229 7.04 -9.99 15.68
CA ALA A 229 7.99 -9.91 14.58
C ALA A 229 7.66 -8.72 13.66
N LEU A 230 6.42 -8.61 13.16
CA LEU A 230 6.01 -7.54 12.25
C LEU A 230 6.11 -6.15 12.87
N SER A 231 5.85 -6.01 14.16
CA SER A 231 6.06 -4.75 14.90
C SER A 231 7.52 -4.29 14.86
N GLY A 232 8.47 -5.22 14.68
CA GLY A 232 9.88 -4.92 14.45
C GLY A 232 10.15 -4.04 13.23
N ALA A 233 9.19 -3.90 12.29
CA ALA A 233 9.29 -2.95 11.18
C ALA A 233 9.41 -1.48 11.65
N HIS A 234 8.98 -1.16 12.88
CA HIS A 234 9.20 0.15 13.50
C HIS A 234 10.69 0.46 13.75
N THR A 235 11.60 -0.50 13.55
CA THR A 235 13.03 -0.22 13.42
C THR A 235 13.33 0.76 12.27
N LEU A 236 12.45 0.81 11.26
CA LEU A 236 12.49 1.75 10.16
C LEU A 236 11.51 2.92 10.37
N GLY A 237 12.02 4.13 10.18
CA GLY A 237 11.23 5.33 10.06
C GLY A 237 10.88 5.99 11.39
N ARG A 238 9.76 6.72 11.34
CA ARG A 238 9.38 7.70 12.35
C ARG A 238 7.92 8.05 12.25
N SER A 239 7.33 8.39 13.39
CA SER A 239 6.00 8.97 13.45
C SER A 239 6.06 10.49 13.29
N ARG A 240 4.94 11.07 12.87
CA ARG A 240 4.78 12.50 12.62
C ARG A 240 3.44 12.97 13.20
N PRO A 241 3.41 14.00 14.07
CA PRO A 241 2.17 14.45 14.69
C PRO A 241 1.15 14.97 13.67
N GLU A 242 1.61 15.56 12.56
CA GLU A 242 0.75 16.02 11.47
C GLU A 242 0.16 14.90 10.60
N ARG A 243 0.59 13.64 10.83
CA ARG A 243 0.06 12.45 10.13
C ARG A 243 -0.77 11.60 11.08
N SER A 244 -0.12 10.89 11.99
CA SER A 244 -0.78 9.93 12.89
C SER A 244 -1.24 10.58 14.20
N GLY A 245 -0.80 11.81 14.49
CA GLY A 245 -0.99 12.43 15.81
C GLY A 245 0.09 12.06 16.85
N TRP A 246 1.03 11.17 16.51
CA TRP A 246 2.02 10.64 17.46
C TRP A 246 3.44 11.17 17.20
N GLY A 247 4.19 11.30 18.29
CA GLY A 247 5.61 11.67 18.31
C GLY A 247 5.85 13.18 18.31
N LYS A 248 7.10 13.57 18.59
CA LYS A 248 7.58 14.96 18.51
C LYS A 248 7.64 15.46 17.05
N PRO A 249 7.51 16.78 16.81
CA PRO A 249 7.68 17.36 15.47
C PRO A 249 9.06 17.13 14.86
N GLU A 250 10.09 16.98 15.68
CA GLU A 250 11.47 16.64 15.28
C GLU A 250 12.30 16.20 16.50
N THR A 251 13.42 15.53 16.26
CA THR A 251 14.43 15.19 17.28
C THR A 251 15.85 15.34 16.74
N LYS A 252 16.86 15.16 17.61
CA LYS A 252 18.27 15.13 17.21
C LYS A 252 18.60 14.11 16.12
N TYR A 253 17.78 13.07 15.94
CA TYR A 253 17.97 12.01 14.94
C TYR A 253 17.32 12.29 13.59
N THR A 254 16.37 13.21 13.54
CA THR A 254 15.47 13.37 12.38
C THR A 254 15.49 14.76 11.77
N LYS A 255 16.00 15.76 12.51
CA LYS A 255 16.05 17.18 12.11
C LYS A 255 16.86 17.45 10.85
N ASP A 256 17.87 16.63 10.56
CA ASP A 256 18.77 16.82 9.40
C ASP A 256 18.49 15.81 8.26
N GLY A 257 17.43 15.00 8.35
CA GLY A 257 17.17 13.95 7.38
C GLY A 257 18.08 12.72 7.56
N PRO A 258 18.41 11.97 6.49
CA PRO A 258 18.18 12.31 5.07
C PRO A 258 16.69 12.21 4.65
N GLY A 259 16.38 12.58 3.41
CA GLY A 259 14.99 12.78 2.97
C GLY A 259 14.32 13.97 3.68
N ALA A 260 12.99 13.96 3.80
CA ALA A 260 12.27 15.06 4.47
C ALA A 260 12.54 15.04 6.00
N PRO A 261 13.08 16.12 6.60
CA PRO A 261 13.39 16.16 8.05
C PRO A 261 12.14 16.18 8.94
N GLY A 262 12.33 15.94 10.26
CA GLY A 262 11.28 15.98 11.29
C GLY A 262 10.60 14.64 11.60
N GLY A 263 9.72 14.62 12.59
CA GLY A 263 9.13 13.42 13.20
C GLY A 263 10.03 12.81 14.28
N GLN A 264 9.54 11.76 14.93
CA GLN A 264 10.23 11.03 16.00
C GLN A 264 10.38 9.56 15.63
N SER A 265 11.62 9.06 15.58
CA SER A 265 11.94 7.66 15.27
C SER A 265 11.88 6.78 16.52
N TRP A 266 11.68 5.47 16.32
CA TRP A 266 11.81 4.48 17.39
C TRP A 266 13.28 4.10 17.65
N THR A 267 14.12 4.20 16.63
CA THR A 267 15.53 3.85 16.68
C THR A 267 16.41 5.04 16.27
N VAL A 268 17.67 5.00 16.67
CA VAL A 268 18.68 6.01 16.27
C VAL A 268 18.93 5.94 14.76
N GLN A 269 19.17 4.73 14.24
CA GLN A 269 19.45 4.47 12.84
C GLN A 269 18.16 4.08 12.10
N TRP A 270 17.20 4.99 12.03
CA TRP A 270 15.86 4.74 11.49
C TRP A 270 15.77 4.42 9.98
N LEU A 271 16.91 4.28 9.29
CA LEU A 271 17.02 3.78 7.92
C LEU A 271 17.73 2.42 7.81
N ARG A 272 18.12 1.85 8.96
CA ARG A 272 18.74 0.53 9.04
C ARG A 272 17.73 -0.45 9.61
N PHE A 273 17.56 -1.57 8.93
CA PHE A 273 16.74 -2.66 9.43
C PHE A 273 17.60 -3.56 10.30
N ASP A 274 17.39 -3.49 11.62
CA ASP A 274 18.07 -4.31 12.62
C ASP A 274 17.15 -4.54 13.83
N ASN A 275 17.64 -5.26 14.85
CA ASN A 275 16.85 -5.54 16.05
C ASN A 275 16.85 -4.43 17.13
N SER A 276 17.35 -3.22 16.82
CA SER A 276 17.47 -2.12 17.80
C SER A 276 16.12 -1.69 18.36
N TYR A 277 15.05 -1.76 17.56
CA TYR A 277 13.68 -1.50 18.01
C TYR A 277 13.33 -2.22 19.32
N PHE A 278 13.60 -3.52 19.40
CA PHE A 278 13.29 -4.30 20.61
C PHE A 278 14.15 -3.91 21.81
N LYS A 279 15.38 -3.44 21.59
CA LYS A 279 16.26 -2.93 22.65
C LYS A 279 15.75 -1.57 23.14
N ASP A 280 15.46 -0.67 22.20
CA ASP A 280 15.10 0.72 22.49
C ASP A 280 13.76 0.82 23.25
N ILE A 281 12.72 0.10 22.81
CA ILE A 281 11.40 0.13 23.48
C ILE A 281 11.39 -0.59 24.85
N LYS A 282 12.33 -1.52 25.07
CA LYS A 282 12.52 -2.20 26.35
C LYS A 282 13.22 -1.29 27.35
N GLU A 283 14.31 -0.68 26.93
CA GLU A 283 15.17 0.10 27.80
C GLU A 283 14.65 1.51 28.08
N ARG A 284 14.00 2.14 27.09
CA ARG A 284 13.39 3.48 27.19
C ARG A 284 14.34 4.54 27.76
N ARG A 285 15.63 4.48 27.40
CA ARG A 285 16.68 5.35 27.96
C ARG A 285 16.81 6.72 27.26
N ASP A 286 16.32 6.83 26.03
CA ASP A 286 16.41 8.07 25.25
C ASP A 286 15.01 8.63 24.99
N GLU A 287 14.74 9.81 25.56
CA GLU A 287 13.45 10.51 25.43
C GLU A 287 13.14 10.99 24.00
N ASP A 288 14.13 10.96 23.10
CA ASP A 288 13.94 11.24 21.69
C ASP A 288 13.56 10.01 20.88
N LEU A 289 13.58 8.81 21.46
CA LEU A 289 13.07 7.60 20.83
C LEU A 289 11.60 7.39 21.20
N LEU A 290 10.79 7.13 20.19
CA LEU A 290 9.36 6.92 20.34
C LEU A 290 9.07 5.54 20.92
N VAL A 291 8.08 5.47 21.81
CA VAL A 291 7.44 4.22 22.24
C VAL A 291 5.94 4.47 22.29
N LEU A 292 5.18 3.87 21.38
CA LEU A 292 3.72 3.93 21.41
C LEU A 292 3.17 2.97 22.48
N PRO A 293 1.93 3.17 22.94
CA PRO A 293 1.26 2.21 23.80
C PRO A 293 1.23 0.78 23.23
N THR A 294 1.04 0.63 21.92
CA THR A 294 1.13 -0.69 21.25
C THR A 294 2.53 -1.27 21.24
N ASP A 295 3.60 -0.46 21.15
CA ASP A 295 4.98 -0.96 21.22
C ASP A 295 5.33 -1.40 22.65
N ALA A 296 4.92 -0.61 23.63
CA ALA A 296 5.07 -0.91 25.05
C ALA A 296 4.44 -2.27 25.43
N ALA A 297 3.28 -2.57 24.84
CA ALA A 297 2.55 -3.82 25.04
C ALA A 297 3.38 -5.07 24.76
N LEU A 298 4.36 -5.01 23.85
CA LEU A 298 5.20 -6.15 23.48
C LEU A 298 6.05 -6.67 24.65
N PHE A 299 6.42 -5.79 25.60
CA PHE A 299 7.20 -6.17 26.79
C PHE A 299 6.35 -6.25 28.08
N GLU A 300 5.08 -5.85 28.00
CA GLU A 300 4.13 -5.87 29.12
C GLU A 300 3.23 -7.12 29.09
N ASP A 301 2.81 -7.56 27.91
CA ASP A 301 2.01 -8.78 27.73
C ASP A 301 2.86 -10.05 27.94
N PRO A 302 2.40 -11.03 28.74
CA PRO A 302 3.17 -12.23 29.05
C PRO A 302 3.57 -13.08 27.84
N SER A 303 2.73 -13.17 26.81
CA SER A 303 3.01 -13.98 25.63
C SER A 303 3.88 -13.23 24.62
N PHE A 304 3.58 -11.95 24.37
CA PHE A 304 4.40 -11.13 23.46
C PHE A 304 5.83 -10.98 23.97
N LYS A 305 5.99 -10.81 25.28
CA LYS A 305 7.30 -10.61 25.91
C LYS A 305 8.27 -11.75 25.61
N VAL A 306 7.80 -12.98 25.45
CA VAL A 306 8.64 -14.14 25.10
C VAL A 306 9.38 -13.90 23.77
N TYR A 307 8.67 -13.41 22.76
CA TYR A 307 9.25 -13.10 21.45
C TYR A 307 10.04 -11.79 21.47
N ALA A 308 9.54 -10.77 22.17
CA ALA A 308 10.21 -9.46 22.22
C ALA A 308 11.58 -9.55 22.92
N GLU A 309 11.67 -10.30 24.02
CA GLU A 309 12.93 -10.59 24.72
C GLU A 309 13.89 -11.41 23.84
N LYS A 310 13.38 -12.41 23.13
CA LYS A 310 14.17 -13.20 22.16
C LYS A 310 14.78 -12.31 21.09
N TYR A 311 13.96 -11.48 20.44
CA TYR A 311 14.40 -10.61 19.34
C TYR A 311 15.34 -9.51 19.79
N ALA A 312 15.24 -9.02 21.03
CA ALA A 312 16.17 -8.02 21.57
C ALA A 312 17.63 -8.52 21.67
N VAL A 313 17.84 -9.83 21.83
CA VAL A 313 19.18 -10.42 22.00
C VAL A 313 19.64 -11.30 20.84
N ASP A 314 18.70 -11.77 20.00
CA ASP A 314 18.98 -12.64 18.85
C ASP A 314 18.40 -12.03 17.57
N GLU A 315 19.22 -11.23 16.88
CA GLU A 315 18.85 -10.60 15.62
C GLU A 315 18.58 -11.61 14.51
N LYS A 316 19.31 -12.73 14.48
CA LYS A 316 19.09 -13.76 13.48
C LYS A 316 17.68 -14.36 13.63
N ALA A 317 17.29 -14.68 14.87
CA ALA A 317 15.95 -15.18 15.13
C ALA A 317 14.86 -14.15 14.78
N PHE A 318 15.11 -12.87 15.02
CA PHE A 318 14.21 -11.80 14.55
C PHE A 318 14.10 -11.81 13.03
N PHE A 319 15.22 -11.86 12.32
CA PHE A 319 15.27 -11.82 10.86
C PHE A 319 14.55 -13.02 10.24
N ASP A 320 14.78 -14.22 10.76
CA ASP A 320 14.12 -15.44 10.30
C ASP A 320 12.58 -15.35 10.47
N ASP A 321 12.11 -14.95 11.67
CA ASP A 321 10.69 -14.84 11.97
C ASP A 321 10.03 -13.65 11.24
N TYR A 322 10.75 -12.54 11.06
CA TYR A 322 10.27 -11.36 10.32
C TYR A 322 10.07 -11.67 8.84
N ALA A 323 11.03 -12.36 8.20
CA ALA A 323 10.92 -12.72 6.79
C ALA A 323 9.70 -13.63 6.54
N GLU A 324 9.47 -14.61 7.41
CA GLU A 324 8.29 -15.48 7.34
C GLU A 324 6.98 -14.68 7.53
N ALA A 325 6.92 -13.84 8.57
CA ALA A 325 5.72 -13.07 8.89
C ALA A 325 5.41 -12.00 7.82
N HIS A 326 6.42 -11.33 7.27
CA HIS A 326 6.26 -10.34 6.20
C HIS A 326 5.77 -11.00 4.91
N ALA A 327 6.35 -12.15 4.52
CA ALA A 327 5.87 -12.91 3.37
C ALA A 327 4.41 -13.35 3.57
N LYS A 328 4.07 -13.88 4.75
CA LYS A 328 2.69 -14.26 5.12
C LYS A 328 1.73 -13.08 4.98
N LEU A 329 2.06 -11.95 5.61
CA LEU A 329 1.32 -10.70 5.53
C LEU A 329 1.09 -10.26 4.08
N SER A 330 2.15 -10.20 3.28
CA SER A 330 2.08 -9.70 1.90
C SER A 330 1.11 -10.49 1.01
N ASN A 331 0.76 -11.72 1.40
CA ASN A 331 -0.13 -12.61 0.66
C ASN A 331 -1.58 -12.59 1.17
N LEU A 332 -1.86 -11.91 2.28
CA LEU A 332 -3.20 -11.91 2.89
C LEU A 332 -4.23 -11.27 1.94
N GLY A 333 -5.35 -11.97 1.73
CA GLY A 333 -6.47 -11.51 0.91
C GLY A 333 -6.18 -11.36 -0.59
N ALA A 334 -4.95 -11.64 -1.03
CA ALA A 334 -4.58 -11.50 -2.42
C ALA A 334 -5.18 -12.63 -3.28
N LYS A 335 -5.70 -12.25 -4.44
CA LYS A 335 -5.99 -13.18 -5.54
C LYS A 335 -4.80 -13.19 -6.48
N PHE A 336 -4.28 -14.38 -6.79
CA PHE A 336 -3.15 -14.56 -7.70
C PHE A 336 -3.59 -15.10 -9.06
N ASP A 337 -2.86 -14.74 -10.11
CA ASP A 337 -2.90 -15.37 -11.43
C ASP A 337 -1.45 -15.62 -11.93
N PRO A 338 -1.00 -16.88 -12.08
CA PRO A 338 -1.72 -18.11 -11.78
C PRO A 338 -2.05 -18.24 -10.28
N PRO A 339 -2.99 -19.11 -9.86
CA PRO A 339 -3.46 -19.20 -8.47
C PRO A 339 -2.36 -19.43 -7.42
N GLU A 340 -1.30 -20.14 -7.78
CA GLU A 340 -0.12 -20.36 -6.93
C GLU A 340 0.74 -19.10 -6.74
N GLY A 341 0.63 -18.13 -7.64
CA GLY A 341 1.56 -17.03 -7.82
C GLY A 341 2.89 -17.48 -8.45
N PHE A 342 3.80 -16.55 -8.68
CA PHE A 342 5.13 -16.84 -9.22
C PHE A 342 6.22 -16.09 -8.46
N SER A 343 7.45 -16.59 -8.52
CA SER A 343 8.64 -15.90 -8.01
C SER A 343 9.37 -15.19 -9.15
N ILE A 344 10.09 -14.11 -8.83
CA ILE A 344 10.97 -13.43 -9.77
C ILE A 344 12.43 -13.62 -9.34
N ASN A 345 13.35 -13.74 -10.30
CA ASN A 345 14.76 -13.96 -10.03
C ASN A 345 15.40 -12.73 -9.37
N ASP A 346 16.36 -12.93 -8.49
CA ASP A 346 17.09 -11.83 -7.85
C ASP A 346 18.25 -11.29 -8.69
N GLU A 347 18.55 -11.95 -9.81
CA GLU A 347 19.54 -11.43 -10.73
C GLU A 347 18.98 -10.23 -11.49
N PRO A 348 19.78 -9.14 -11.65
CA PRO A 348 19.41 -8.07 -12.55
C PRO A 348 19.05 -8.67 -13.90
N PRO A 349 17.99 -8.18 -14.59
CA PRO A 349 17.83 -8.54 -15.98
C PRO A 349 19.18 -8.25 -16.68
N PRO A 350 19.68 -9.16 -17.52
CA PRO A 350 20.92 -8.90 -18.23
C PRO A 350 20.83 -7.50 -18.85
N PRO A 351 21.92 -6.70 -18.80
CA PRO A 351 21.92 -5.37 -19.44
C PRO A 351 21.31 -5.55 -20.83
N PRO A 352 20.38 -4.67 -21.25
CA PRO A 352 19.58 -4.90 -22.44
C PRO A 352 20.52 -5.38 -23.52
N ALA A 353 20.39 -6.65 -23.91
CA ALA A 353 21.26 -7.25 -24.90
C ALA A 353 21.23 -6.26 -26.05
N ALA A 354 22.40 -5.71 -26.42
CA ALA A 354 22.50 -4.77 -27.53
C ALA A 354 21.67 -5.39 -28.65
N ALA A 355 20.50 -4.78 -28.92
CA ALA A 355 19.38 -5.50 -29.52
C ALA A 355 19.94 -6.29 -30.68
N ALA A 356 19.97 -7.63 -30.54
CA ALA A 356 20.36 -8.47 -31.66
C ALA A 356 19.46 -7.98 -32.79
N PRO A 357 20.02 -7.48 -33.91
CA PRO A 357 19.23 -6.77 -34.90
C PRO A 357 18.05 -7.67 -35.22
N GLU A 358 16.85 -7.26 -34.81
CA GLU A 358 15.66 -8.02 -35.12
C GLU A 358 15.71 -8.17 -36.63
N LYS A 359 15.80 -9.42 -37.09
CA LYS A 359 15.65 -9.68 -38.52
C LYS A 359 14.28 -9.11 -38.85
N PHE A 360 14.30 -8.04 -39.63
CA PHE A 360 13.11 -7.35 -40.10
C PHE A 360 12.21 -8.39 -40.77
N VAL A 361 11.21 -8.90 -40.04
CA VAL A 361 10.17 -9.74 -40.63
C VAL A 361 9.17 -8.75 -41.18
N ALA A 362 9.30 -8.46 -42.47
CA ALA A 362 8.32 -7.65 -43.17
C ALA A 362 6.92 -8.22 -42.91
N ALA A 363 6.04 -7.40 -42.33
CA ALA A 363 4.64 -7.77 -42.15
C ALA A 363 4.08 -8.22 -43.50
N LYS A 364 3.43 -9.39 -43.54
CA LYS A 364 2.71 -9.88 -44.71
C LYS A 364 1.45 -9.03 -44.95
N TYR A 365 1.63 -7.81 -45.41
CA TYR A 365 0.63 -7.08 -46.16
C TYR A 365 1.00 -7.18 -47.64
N SER A 366 0.70 -8.32 -48.24
CA SER A 366 0.86 -8.54 -49.68
C SER A 366 -0.51 -8.65 -50.32
N SER A 367 -1.14 -7.52 -50.62
CA SER A 367 -2.08 -7.42 -51.73
C SER A 367 -1.33 -6.89 -52.94
N GLY A 368 -0.92 -7.80 -53.83
CA GLY A 368 -0.39 -7.49 -55.17
C GLY A 368 1.09 -7.06 -55.20
N LYS A 369 1.98 -7.97 -55.63
CA LYS A 369 3.37 -7.64 -55.93
C LYS A 369 3.46 -6.66 -57.11
N ARG A 370 3.82 -5.41 -56.85
CA ARG A 370 4.64 -4.61 -57.77
C ARG A 370 5.95 -4.34 -57.06
N GLU A 371 7.04 -4.93 -57.55
CA GLU A 371 8.37 -4.55 -57.13
C GLU A 371 8.64 -3.11 -57.60
N LEU A 372 9.26 -2.30 -56.73
CA LEU A 372 9.72 -0.96 -57.10
C LEU A 372 10.69 -1.08 -58.28
N SER A 373 10.54 -0.22 -59.29
CA SER A 373 11.50 -0.15 -60.39
C SER A 373 12.89 0.22 -59.86
N ASP A 374 13.93 -0.19 -60.57
CA ASP A 374 15.30 0.12 -60.15
C ASP A 374 15.59 1.63 -60.12
N SER A 375 14.87 2.41 -60.93
CA SER A 375 14.89 3.86 -60.88
C SER A 375 14.32 4.43 -59.57
N MET A 376 13.23 3.86 -59.05
CA MET A 376 12.66 4.27 -57.75
C MET A 376 13.59 3.88 -56.60
N LYS A 377 14.20 2.69 -56.66
CA LYS A 377 15.17 2.24 -55.64
C LYS A 377 16.40 3.15 -55.61
N GLN A 378 16.93 3.55 -56.77
CA GLN A 378 18.06 4.48 -56.85
C GLN A 378 17.70 5.86 -56.30
N LYS A 379 16.50 6.37 -56.62
CA LYS A 379 16.05 7.68 -56.13
C LYS A 379 15.88 7.71 -54.61
N ILE A 380 15.27 6.67 -54.04
CA ILE A 380 15.10 6.53 -52.59
C ILE A 380 16.47 6.45 -51.89
N ARG A 381 17.44 5.73 -52.48
CA ARG A 381 18.81 5.67 -51.95
C ARG A 381 19.51 7.03 -52.00
N ALA A 382 19.38 7.76 -53.12
CA ALA A 382 19.97 9.08 -53.26
C ALA A 382 19.37 10.09 -52.26
N GLU A 383 18.06 10.04 -52.01
CA GLU A 383 17.42 10.89 -50.99
C GLU A 383 17.86 10.51 -49.57
N TYR A 384 17.99 9.22 -49.27
CA TYR A 384 18.48 8.73 -47.99
C TYR A 384 19.91 9.19 -47.70
N GLU A 385 20.79 9.10 -48.70
CA GLU A 385 22.17 9.59 -48.62
C GLU A 385 22.23 11.12 -48.53
N GLY A 386 21.38 11.83 -49.28
CA GLY A 386 21.27 13.29 -49.25
C GLY A 386 20.83 13.87 -47.89
N LEU A 387 20.07 13.09 -47.11
CA LEU A 387 19.65 13.45 -45.75
C LEU A 387 20.69 13.06 -44.68
N GLY A 388 21.87 12.56 -45.09
CA GLY A 388 22.96 12.20 -44.20
C GLY A 388 22.89 10.78 -43.64
N GLY A 389 22.02 9.93 -44.19
CA GLY A 389 21.95 8.50 -43.88
C GLY A 389 23.02 7.72 -44.63
N SER A 390 23.58 6.69 -44.01
CA SER A 390 24.47 5.74 -44.69
C SER A 390 24.31 4.34 -44.11
N PRO A 391 24.80 3.28 -44.78
CA PRO A 391 24.76 1.92 -44.26
C PRO A 391 25.36 1.77 -42.85
N ASN A 392 26.31 2.63 -42.49
CA ASN A 392 27.01 2.62 -41.19
C ASN A 392 26.54 3.74 -40.25
N LYS A 393 25.62 4.60 -40.69
CA LYS A 393 25.07 5.71 -39.91
C LYS A 393 23.57 5.84 -40.23
N PRO A 394 22.73 4.97 -39.64
CA PRO A 394 21.29 5.10 -39.81
C PRO A 394 20.80 6.41 -39.21
N LEU A 395 19.86 7.07 -39.90
CA LEU A 395 19.22 8.28 -39.39
C LEU A 395 18.48 7.97 -38.07
N GLN A 396 18.62 8.85 -37.09
CA GLN A 396 17.96 8.72 -35.78
C GLN A 396 16.43 8.74 -35.94
N SER A 397 15.73 7.98 -35.09
CA SER A 397 14.38 7.39 -35.29
C SER A 397 13.18 8.33 -35.50
N ASN A 398 13.38 9.64 -35.65
CA ASN A 398 12.28 10.59 -35.90
C ASN A 398 12.05 10.89 -37.40
N TYR A 399 12.94 10.46 -38.29
CA TYR A 399 12.79 10.69 -39.74
C TYR A 399 11.71 9.82 -40.39
N PHE A 400 11.58 8.57 -39.97
CA PHE A 400 10.61 7.64 -40.57
C PHE A 400 9.16 8.06 -40.26
N LEU A 401 8.93 8.57 -39.04
CA LEU A 401 7.64 9.14 -38.65
C LEU A 401 7.31 10.38 -39.48
N ASN A 402 8.27 11.29 -39.69
CA ASN A 402 8.06 12.48 -40.53
C ASN A 402 7.81 12.13 -41.99
N ILE A 403 8.51 11.13 -42.54
CA ILE A 403 8.27 10.63 -43.91
C ILE A 403 6.87 10.01 -44.02
N MET A 404 6.44 9.21 -43.04
CA MET A 404 5.08 8.64 -43.02
C MET A 404 4.00 9.72 -42.91
N ILE A 405 4.24 10.76 -42.10
CA ILE A 405 3.33 11.92 -42.00
C ILE A 405 3.27 12.67 -43.34
N VAL A 406 4.40 12.92 -43.99
CA VAL A 406 4.44 13.61 -45.28
C VAL A 406 3.75 12.79 -46.37
N ILE A 407 3.99 11.47 -46.42
CA ILE A 407 3.31 10.57 -47.36
C ILE A 407 1.80 10.53 -47.08
N ALA A 408 1.38 10.49 -45.82
CA ALA A 408 -0.04 10.52 -45.46
C ALA A 408 -0.71 11.85 -45.86
N VAL A 409 -0.04 12.98 -45.63
CA VAL A 409 -0.53 14.31 -46.03
C VAL A 409 -0.61 14.41 -47.56
N LEU A 410 0.39 13.92 -48.28
CA LEU A 410 0.39 13.90 -49.75
C LEU A 410 -0.71 12.99 -50.30
N ALA A 411 -0.94 11.81 -49.71
CA ALA A 411 -2.01 10.90 -50.11
C ALA A 411 -3.40 11.52 -49.90
N ILE A 412 -3.60 12.27 -48.80
CA ILE A 412 -4.83 13.01 -48.54
C ILE A 412 -5.01 14.14 -49.55
N LEU A 413 -3.95 14.89 -49.86
CA LEU A 413 -3.99 15.97 -50.86
C LEU A 413 -4.29 15.43 -52.27
N THR A 414 -3.71 14.29 -52.67
CA THR A 414 -4.02 13.66 -53.96
C THR A 414 -5.45 13.11 -54.02
N SER A 415 -5.98 12.61 -52.90
CA SER A 415 -7.37 12.15 -52.80
C SER A 415 -8.37 13.31 -52.93
N LEU A 416 -8.04 14.48 -52.38
CA LEU A 416 -8.90 15.68 -52.44
C LEU A 416 -8.82 16.42 -53.78
N LEU A 417 -7.72 16.27 -54.53
CA LEU A 417 -7.51 16.95 -55.81
C LEU A 417 -7.87 16.10 -57.04
N GLY A 418 -8.39 14.89 -56.85
CA GLY A 418 -9.14 14.13 -57.86
C GLY A 418 -8.43 13.89 -59.19
N ASN A 419 -7.23 13.31 -59.15
CA ASN A 419 -6.56 12.73 -60.33
C ASN A 419 -6.13 11.30 -60.08
#